data_AF-A0A8I1TGG8-F1
#
_entry.id   AF-A0A8I1TGG8-F1
#
_cell.length_a   1.000
_cell.length_b   1.000
_cell.length_c   1.000
_cell.angle_alpha   90.00
_cell.angle_beta   90.00
_cell.angle_gamma   90.00
#
_symmetry.space_group_name_H-M   'P 1'
#
loop_
_entity.id
_entity.type
_entity.pdbx_description
1 polymer ?
#
loop_
_entity_poly.entity_id
_entity_poly.type
_entity_poly.pdbx_seq_one_letter_code
_entity_poly.pdbx_strand_id
1 'polypeptide(L)'
;MTITVPPLFTSTVSDNPADSSAGKVTPSRWNQGNKIQMATARLIGRTSSGAGDAEEISVGNGLVLSSGSLAADIATAANIRAAAANKLIAADGVLSALSWVTVTYAATTTLDLSTFENAFITCTGNITLANPSNVQVGKTKFVLLAGNDATARTISFGANYKGDLPTQTVTSTAYLLVGLTAYTSTHIVVSSIKAL
;
A
#
# COMPACT_ATOMS: atom_id res chain seq x y z
N MET A 1 25.48 -9.38 9.04
CA MET A 1 26.25 -10.65 9.04
C MET A 1 27.42 -10.46 8.09
N THR A 2 28.65 -10.60 8.58
CA THR A 2 29.85 -10.52 7.73
C THR A 2 30.18 -11.93 7.29
N ILE A 3 30.21 -12.20 5.99
CA ILE A 3 30.73 -13.48 5.47
C ILE A 3 32.26 -13.35 5.47
N THR A 4 32.90 -14.15 6.32
CA THR A 4 34.36 -14.29 6.34
C THR A 4 34.73 -15.54 5.57
N VAL A 5 35.66 -15.41 4.63
CA VAL A 5 36.25 -16.53 3.90
C VAL A 5 37.68 -16.71 4.42
N PRO A 6 37.86 -17.50 5.49
CA PRO A 6 39.19 -17.75 6.04
C PRO A 6 39.97 -18.71 5.12
N PRO A 7 41.30 -18.60 5.09
CA PRO A 7 42.13 -19.60 4.42
C PRO A 7 42.08 -20.94 5.17
N LEU A 8 42.27 -22.05 4.43
CA LEU A 8 42.29 -23.40 5.01
C LEU A 8 43.54 -23.67 5.88
N PHE A 9 44.59 -22.87 5.69
CA PHE A 9 45.83 -22.96 6.47
C PHE A 9 46.33 -21.58 6.87
N THR A 10 46.94 -21.53 8.05
CA THR A 10 47.57 -20.33 8.60
C THR A 10 49.04 -20.31 8.25
N SER A 11 49.52 -19.22 7.67
CA SER A 11 50.95 -19.02 7.45
C SER A 11 51.64 -18.65 8.76
N THR A 12 52.75 -19.32 9.07
CA THR A 12 53.64 -19.00 10.19
C THR A 12 54.79 -18.08 9.78
N VAL A 13 54.89 -17.76 8.49
CA VAL A 13 55.93 -16.88 7.94
C VAL A 13 55.65 -15.45 8.41
N SER A 14 56.70 -14.74 8.82
CA SER A 14 56.59 -13.33 9.21
C SER A 14 56.33 -12.43 8.00
N ASP A 15 55.66 -11.31 8.23
CA ASP A 15 55.41 -10.33 7.18
C ASP A 15 56.71 -9.72 6.67
N ASN A 16 56.84 -9.65 5.35
CA ASN A 16 57.89 -8.87 4.69
C ASN A 16 57.40 -7.43 4.48
N PRO A 17 58.07 -6.41 5.06
CA PRO A 17 57.68 -5.02 4.89
C PRO A 17 57.63 -4.56 3.42
N ALA A 18 58.52 -5.10 2.56
CA ALA A 18 58.54 -4.75 1.15
C ALA A 18 57.27 -5.20 0.41
N ASP A 19 56.69 -6.34 0.80
CA ASP A 19 55.46 -6.86 0.19
C ASP A 19 54.22 -6.07 0.62
N SER A 20 54.19 -5.57 1.87
CA SER A 20 53.16 -4.63 2.33
C SER A 20 53.17 -3.33 1.53
N SER A 21 54.36 -2.75 1.32
CA SER A 21 54.52 -1.50 0.55
C SER A 21 54.20 -1.67 -0.93
N ALA A 22 54.40 -2.88 -1.47
CA ALA A 22 54.02 -3.24 -2.84
C ALA A 22 52.52 -3.60 -2.98
N GLY A 23 51.73 -3.52 -1.90
CA GLY A 23 50.29 -3.82 -1.93
C GLY A 23 49.95 -5.30 -2.07
N LYS A 24 50.90 -6.20 -1.83
CA LYS A 24 50.65 -7.64 -1.88
C LYS A 24 49.89 -8.11 -0.64
N VAL A 25 49.30 -9.29 -0.75
CA VAL A 25 48.76 -10.01 0.41
C VAL A 25 49.94 -10.52 1.24
N THR A 26 50.07 -10.03 2.48
CA THR A 26 51.07 -10.50 3.43
C THR A 26 50.57 -11.72 4.21
N PRO A 27 51.46 -12.56 4.77
CA PRO A 27 51.09 -13.67 5.64
C PRO A 27 50.07 -13.31 6.72
N SER A 28 50.22 -12.17 7.40
CA SER A 28 49.27 -11.71 8.40
C SER A 28 47.90 -11.34 7.81
N ARG A 29 47.85 -10.73 6.62
CA ARG A 29 46.59 -10.38 5.90
C ARG A 29 45.89 -11.62 5.35
N TRP A 30 46.66 -12.61 4.88
CA TRP A 30 46.14 -13.93 4.50
C TRP A 30 45.46 -14.58 5.70
N ASN A 31 46.14 -14.63 6.85
CA ASN A 31 45.62 -15.24 8.08
C ASN A 31 44.35 -14.53 8.60
N GLN A 32 44.20 -13.23 8.35
CA GLN A 32 42.98 -12.48 8.69
C GLN A 32 41.76 -12.87 7.84
N GLY A 33 41.99 -13.53 6.69
CA GLY A 33 40.95 -13.94 5.75
C GLY A 33 40.34 -12.77 4.98
N ASN A 34 39.49 -13.11 4.02
CA ASN A 34 38.75 -12.13 3.25
C ASN A 34 37.39 -11.85 3.90
N LYS A 35 36.96 -10.59 3.90
CA LYS A 35 35.62 -10.18 4.33
C LYS A 35 34.84 -9.73 3.12
N ILE A 36 33.67 -10.31 2.90
CA ILE A 36 32.73 -9.79 1.91
C ILE A 36 31.86 -8.75 2.62
N GLN A 37 32.03 -7.48 2.21
CA GLN A 37 31.22 -6.36 2.67
C GLN A 37 30.18 -6.01 1.61
N MET A 38 28.94 -5.76 2.04
CA MET A 38 27.82 -5.37 1.19
C MET A 38 27.00 -4.30 1.89
N ALA A 39 26.29 -3.48 1.14
CA ALA A 39 25.30 -2.56 1.69
C ALA A 39 24.11 -3.33 2.29
N THR A 40 23.35 -2.66 3.16
CA THR A 40 22.15 -3.24 3.78
C THR A 40 21.05 -3.48 2.75
N ALA A 41 20.22 -4.51 2.96
CA ALA A 41 19.10 -4.87 2.07
C ALA A 41 19.53 -5.14 0.62
N ARG A 42 20.55 -5.99 0.49
CA ARG A 42 21.12 -6.45 -0.78
C ARG A 42 21.33 -7.94 -0.78
N LEU A 43 21.39 -8.51 -1.98
CA LEU A 43 21.77 -9.90 -2.22
C LEU A 43 23.11 -9.93 -2.95
N ILE A 44 23.89 -11.00 -2.77
CA ILE A 44 25.04 -11.28 -3.63
C ILE A 44 24.61 -12.27 -4.69
N GLY A 45 24.84 -11.93 -5.95
CA GLY A 45 24.45 -12.74 -7.10
C GLY A 45 25.07 -12.20 -8.36
N ARG A 46 24.49 -12.48 -9.52
CA ARG A 46 24.89 -11.83 -10.77
C ARG A 46 23.66 -11.71 -11.66
N THR A 47 23.46 -10.53 -12.23
CA THR A 47 22.37 -10.27 -13.18
C THR A 47 22.88 -9.79 -14.53
N SER A 48 24.14 -9.34 -14.61
CA SER A 48 24.77 -9.03 -15.89
C SER A 48 24.97 -10.27 -16.76
N SER A 49 24.82 -10.07 -18.06
CA SER A 49 25.05 -11.11 -19.07
C SER A 49 26.53 -11.53 -19.11
N GLY A 50 26.79 -12.81 -19.37
CA GLY A 50 28.12 -13.39 -19.46
C GLY A 50 28.66 -13.93 -18.14
N ALA A 51 29.86 -14.52 -18.20
CA ALA A 51 30.62 -14.90 -17.02
C ALA A 51 31.39 -13.68 -16.48
N GLY A 52 31.41 -13.52 -15.17
CA GLY A 52 32.05 -12.39 -14.49
C GLY A 52 31.92 -12.50 -12.97
N ASP A 53 32.42 -11.50 -12.27
CA ASP A 53 32.42 -11.45 -10.81
C ASP A 53 30.99 -11.36 -10.22
N ALA A 54 30.88 -11.67 -8.93
CA ALA A 54 29.63 -11.49 -8.20
C ALA A 54 29.33 -10.00 -7.99
N GLU A 55 28.05 -9.67 -8.04
CA GLU A 55 27.48 -8.33 -7.94
C GLU A 55 26.63 -8.20 -6.67
N GLU A 56 26.54 -6.97 -6.20
CA GLU A 56 25.51 -6.59 -5.25
C GLU A 56 24.21 -6.30 -6.00
N ILE A 57 23.18 -7.09 -5.70
CA ILE A 57 21.87 -7.01 -6.36
C ILE A 57 20.86 -6.31 -5.45
N SER A 58 20.22 -5.29 -6.00
CA SER A 58 19.05 -4.66 -5.39
C SER A 58 17.81 -5.53 -5.62
N VAL A 59 16.95 -5.65 -4.61
CA VAL A 59 15.65 -6.31 -4.79
C VAL A 59 14.68 -5.35 -5.49
N GLY A 60 13.85 -5.90 -6.37
CA GLY A 60 12.85 -5.13 -7.12
C GLY A 60 11.66 -4.68 -6.27
N ASN A 61 10.77 -3.90 -6.88
CA ASN A 61 9.55 -3.39 -6.24
C ASN A 61 8.67 -4.54 -5.72
N GLY A 62 8.00 -4.34 -4.58
CA GLY A 62 7.13 -5.33 -3.96
C GLY A 62 7.87 -6.44 -3.20
N LEU A 63 9.20 -6.43 -3.20
CA LEU A 63 10.03 -7.31 -2.39
C LEU A 63 10.87 -6.49 -1.40
N VAL A 64 11.10 -7.05 -0.22
CA VAL A 64 11.89 -6.41 0.84
C VAL A 64 12.82 -7.42 1.48
N LEU A 65 14.02 -6.97 1.84
CA LEU A 65 14.93 -7.73 2.68
C LEU A 65 14.82 -7.20 4.11
N SER A 66 14.28 -8.04 5.00
CA SER A 66 14.09 -7.69 6.39
C SER A 66 14.47 -8.87 7.26
N SER A 67 15.26 -8.61 8.31
CA SER A 67 15.66 -9.62 9.30
C SER A 67 16.25 -10.91 8.73
N GLY A 68 17.00 -10.81 7.62
CA GLY A 68 17.66 -11.96 6.99
C GLY A 68 16.79 -12.76 6.01
N SER A 69 15.56 -12.33 5.75
CA SER A 69 14.66 -12.96 4.78
C SER A 69 14.37 -12.04 3.60
N LEU A 70 14.25 -12.62 2.41
CA LEU A 70 13.53 -12.00 1.30
C LEU A 70 12.04 -12.25 1.52
N ALA A 71 11.27 -11.19 1.62
CA ALA A 71 9.84 -11.23 1.86
C ALA A 71 9.08 -10.42 0.80
N ALA A 72 7.81 -10.76 0.63
CA ALA A 72 6.86 -9.92 -0.10
C ALA A 72 6.52 -8.69 0.75
N ASP A 73 6.59 -7.51 0.15
CA ASP A 73 6.03 -6.29 0.72
C ASP A 73 4.54 -6.22 0.35
N ILE A 74 3.73 -6.92 1.15
CA ILE A 74 2.30 -7.12 0.89
C ILE A 74 1.53 -5.83 1.20
N ALA A 75 0.65 -5.44 0.27
CA ALA A 75 -0.24 -4.29 0.41
C ALA A 75 -1.23 -4.51 1.55
N THR A 76 -1.34 -3.54 2.46
CA THR A 76 -2.47 -3.45 3.39
C THR A 76 -3.76 -3.06 2.65
N ALA A 77 -4.92 -3.23 3.28
CA ALA A 77 -6.20 -2.74 2.74
C ALA A 77 -6.16 -1.24 2.39
N ALA A 78 -5.48 -0.43 3.21
CA ALA A 78 -5.29 1.00 2.92
C ALA A 78 -4.42 1.22 1.67
N ASN A 79 -3.35 0.44 1.50
CA ASN A 79 -2.51 0.51 0.30
C ASN A 79 -3.29 0.16 -0.97
N ILE A 80 -4.15 -0.86 -0.92
CA ILE A 80 -4.98 -1.27 -2.07
C ILE A 80 -5.97 -0.16 -2.44
N ARG A 81 -6.69 0.41 -1.47
CA ARG A 81 -7.64 1.49 -1.72
C ARG A 81 -6.98 2.76 -2.26
N ALA A 82 -5.78 3.08 -1.76
CA ALA A 82 -4.97 4.20 -2.23
C ALA A 82 -4.21 3.92 -3.55
N ALA A 83 -4.23 2.68 -4.06
CA ALA A 83 -3.40 2.23 -5.18
C ALA A 83 -1.90 2.56 -4.97
N ALA A 84 -1.38 2.27 -3.78
CA ALA A 84 0.02 2.52 -3.43
C ALA A 84 0.97 1.75 -4.35
N ALA A 85 1.98 2.43 -4.88
CA ALA A 85 3.00 1.84 -5.73
C ALA A 85 3.88 0.83 -4.96
N ASN A 86 4.56 -0.04 -5.72
CA ASN A 86 5.62 -0.92 -5.24
C ASN A 86 5.17 -1.94 -4.17
N LYS A 87 3.90 -2.35 -4.18
CA LYS A 87 3.36 -3.38 -3.29
C LYS A 87 2.94 -4.62 -4.07
N LEU A 88 3.06 -5.79 -3.45
CA LEU A 88 2.41 -7.02 -3.92
C LEU A 88 1.01 -7.12 -3.31
N ILE A 89 0.03 -7.61 -4.09
CA ILE A 89 -1.34 -7.77 -3.61
C ILE A 89 -1.54 -9.22 -3.18
N ALA A 90 -1.99 -9.41 -1.94
CA ALA A 90 -2.47 -10.70 -1.45
C ALA A 90 -4.00 -10.78 -1.53
N ALA A 91 -4.54 -11.98 -1.80
CA ALA A 91 -5.97 -12.17 -2.06
C ALA A 91 -6.86 -11.78 -0.86
N ASP A 92 -6.41 -12.07 0.36
CA ASP A 92 -7.07 -11.68 1.61
C ASP A 92 -7.04 -10.17 1.84
N GLY A 93 -5.97 -9.50 1.41
CA GLY A 93 -5.86 -8.05 1.41
C GLY A 93 -6.92 -7.38 0.53
N VAL A 94 -7.22 -7.97 -0.64
CA VAL A 94 -8.29 -7.48 -1.53
C VAL A 94 -9.65 -7.57 -0.85
N LEU A 95 -9.97 -8.72 -0.24
CA LEU A 95 -11.22 -8.88 0.51
C LEU A 95 -11.33 -7.89 1.68
N SER A 96 -10.21 -7.67 2.39
CA SER A 96 -10.13 -6.70 3.48
C SER A 96 -10.35 -5.26 2.99
N ALA A 97 -9.85 -4.90 1.80
CA ALA A 97 -10.07 -3.59 1.18
C ALA A 97 -11.54 -3.34 0.78
N LEU A 98 -12.27 -4.40 0.43
CA LEU A 98 -13.68 -4.37 0.06
C LEU A 98 -14.65 -4.40 1.25
N SER A 99 -14.15 -4.59 2.48
CA SER A 99 -14.99 -4.64 3.67
C SER A 99 -15.70 -3.32 3.92
N TRP A 100 -16.90 -3.39 4.50
CA TRP A 100 -17.71 -2.21 4.81
C TRP A 100 -17.03 -1.33 5.87
N VAL A 101 -16.88 -0.05 5.56
CA VAL A 101 -16.33 0.96 6.47
C VAL A 101 -17.45 1.85 6.97
N THR A 102 -17.62 1.95 8.29
CA THR A 102 -18.54 2.92 8.87
C THR A 102 -17.94 4.32 8.74
N VAL A 103 -18.66 5.21 8.07
CA VAL A 103 -18.32 6.64 8.04
C VAL A 103 -19.17 7.34 9.09
N THR A 104 -18.51 8.05 10.00
CA THR A 104 -19.19 8.79 11.07
C THR A 104 -20.07 9.88 10.47
N TYR A 105 -21.33 9.91 10.91
CA TYR A 105 -22.28 10.91 10.48
C TYR A 105 -21.88 12.32 10.95
N ALA A 106 -22.05 13.28 10.05
CA ALA A 106 -22.18 14.69 10.34
C ALA A 106 -23.32 15.24 9.45
N ALA A 107 -23.95 16.35 9.83
CA ALA A 107 -24.99 16.97 9.00
C ALA A 107 -24.45 17.36 7.60
N THR A 108 -23.16 17.64 7.51
CA THR A 108 -22.42 17.76 6.24
C THR A 108 -21.20 16.85 6.31
N THR A 109 -21.22 15.76 5.55
CA THR A 109 -20.15 14.76 5.52
C THR A 109 -19.38 14.90 4.20
N THR A 110 -18.07 15.16 4.30
CA THR A 110 -17.16 15.05 3.15
C THR A 110 -16.60 13.63 3.13
N LEU A 111 -16.90 12.85 2.09
CA LEU A 111 -16.41 11.48 1.99
C LEU A 111 -14.92 11.47 1.63
N ASP A 112 -14.11 10.74 2.40
CA ASP A 112 -12.75 10.41 2.02
C ASP A 112 -12.77 9.16 1.11
N LEU A 113 -12.72 9.38 -0.21
CA LEU A 113 -12.85 8.29 -1.18
C LEU A 113 -11.63 7.36 -1.26
N SER A 114 -10.56 7.64 -0.50
CA SER A 114 -9.39 6.75 -0.37
C SER A 114 -9.51 5.75 0.78
N THR A 115 -10.47 5.95 1.68
CA THR A 115 -10.60 5.17 2.92
C THR A 115 -11.58 4.02 2.84
N PHE A 116 -12.30 3.82 1.74
CA PHE A 116 -13.22 2.70 1.55
C PHE A 116 -13.46 2.37 0.08
N GLU A 117 -13.96 1.17 -0.19
CA GLU A 117 -14.66 0.83 -1.44
C GLU A 117 -16.17 0.73 -1.22
N ASN A 118 -16.57 0.19 -0.05
CA ASN A 118 -17.95 0.15 0.44
C ASN A 118 -18.04 0.86 1.80
N ALA A 119 -18.99 1.78 1.95
CA ALA A 119 -19.21 2.51 3.20
C ALA A 119 -20.65 2.40 3.70
N PHE A 120 -20.81 2.49 5.02
CA PHE A 120 -22.10 2.55 5.68
C PHE A 120 -22.21 3.83 6.52
N ILE A 121 -23.35 4.53 6.41
CA ILE A 121 -23.63 5.75 7.17
C ILE A 121 -24.99 5.62 7.86
N THR A 122 -24.98 5.66 9.20
CA THR A 122 -26.19 5.82 10.00
C THR A 122 -26.46 7.30 10.21
N CYS A 123 -27.49 7.81 9.55
CA CYS A 123 -27.91 9.21 9.59
C CYS A 123 -28.77 9.46 10.84
N THR A 124 -28.32 10.31 11.75
CA THR A 124 -29.12 10.76 12.92
C THR A 124 -29.95 12.01 12.63
N GLY A 125 -29.78 12.59 11.45
CA GLY A 125 -30.48 13.75 10.92
C GLY A 125 -30.35 13.79 9.40
N ASN A 126 -30.82 14.88 8.79
CA ASN A 126 -30.61 15.11 7.37
C ASN A 126 -29.11 15.25 7.08
N ILE A 127 -28.65 14.66 5.98
CA ILE A 127 -27.25 14.65 5.60
C ILE A 127 -27.04 15.36 4.26
N THR A 128 -25.99 16.17 4.20
CA THR A 128 -25.41 16.64 2.94
C THR A 128 -24.09 15.92 2.70
N LEU A 129 -23.98 15.18 1.59
CA LEU A 129 -22.69 14.67 1.12
C LEU A 129 -21.96 15.81 0.39
N ALA A 130 -20.97 16.40 1.05
CA ALA A 130 -20.18 17.48 0.50
C ALA A 130 -19.19 16.98 -0.56
N ASN A 131 -18.73 17.89 -1.43
CA ASN A 131 -17.77 17.57 -2.48
C ASN A 131 -16.46 16.99 -1.88
N PRO A 132 -16.09 15.76 -2.23
CA PRO A 132 -14.82 15.18 -1.78
C PRO A 132 -13.62 15.89 -2.44
N SER A 133 -12.51 16.01 -1.71
CA SER A 133 -11.26 16.61 -2.20
C SER A 133 -10.30 15.60 -2.83
N ASN A 134 -10.54 14.31 -2.66
CA ASN A 134 -9.66 13.22 -3.02
C ASN A 134 -10.32 12.19 -3.96
N VAL A 135 -11.04 12.69 -4.96
CA VAL A 135 -11.70 11.86 -5.97
C VAL A 135 -10.68 11.00 -6.72
N GLN A 136 -10.90 9.69 -6.70
CA GLN A 136 -10.11 8.72 -7.45
C GLN A 136 -10.80 8.44 -8.79
N VAL A 137 -10.42 9.17 -9.84
CA VAL A 137 -11.01 9.05 -11.19
C VAL A 137 -10.93 7.61 -11.70
N GLY A 138 -12.03 7.13 -12.29
CA GLY A 138 -12.18 5.78 -12.82
C GLY A 138 -12.66 4.74 -11.79
N LYS A 139 -12.76 5.09 -10.51
CA LYS A 139 -13.31 4.19 -9.48
C LYS A 139 -14.81 4.40 -9.28
N THR A 140 -15.48 3.30 -8.94
CA THR A 140 -16.84 3.30 -8.39
C THR A 140 -16.79 2.89 -6.93
N LYS A 141 -17.48 3.65 -6.08
CA LYS A 141 -17.62 3.38 -4.64
C LYS A 141 -19.09 3.15 -4.32
N PHE A 142 -19.37 2.37 -3.29
CA PHE A 142 -20.73 2.21 -2.79
C PHE A 142 -20.88 2.79 -1.40
N VAL A 143 -21.99 3.49 -1.17
CA VAL A 143 -22.36 4.04 0.14
C VAL A 143 -23.79 3.61 0.45
N LEU A 144 -23.98 2.86 1.52
CA LEU A 144 -25.30 2.52 2.04
C LEU A 144 -25.66 3.50 3.16
N LEU A 145 -26.75 4.21 2.99
CA LEU A 145 -27.27 5.17 3.96
C LEU A 145 -28.54 4.61 4.61
N ALA A 146 -28.61 4.75 5.93
CA ALA A 146 -29.74 4.34 6.75
C ALA A 146 -30.08 5.44 7.76
N GLY A 147 -31.35 5.57 8.14
CA GLY A 147 -31.72 6.37 9.30
C GLY A 147 -31.41 5.61 10.60
N ASN A 148 -31.13 6.34 11.67
CA ASN A 148 -30.97 5.76 13.01
C ASN A 148 -32.30 5.29 13.64
N ASP A 149 -33.43 5.79 13.13
CA ASP A 149 -34.78 5.53 13.63
C ASP A 149 -35.81 5.68 12.49
N ALA A 150 -37.10 5.61 12.82
CA ALA A 150 -38.19 5.69 11.84
C ALA A 150 -38.37 7.08 11.20
N THR A 151 -37.69 8.12 11.70
CA THR A 151 -37.78 9.48 11.16
C THR A 151 -37.14 9.54 9.78
N ALA A 152 -37.89 10.03 8.79
CA ALA A 152 -37.39 10.24 7.45
C ALA A 152 -36.25 11.27 7.44
N ARG A 153 -35.08 10.88 6.91
CA ARG A 153 -33.92 11.74 6.73
C ARG A 153 -33.68 12.01 5.25
N THR A 154 -33.54 13.28 4.88
CA THR A 154 -33.20 13.66 3.50
C THR A 154 -31.71 13.52 3.26
N ILE A 155 -31.35 13.18 2.02
CA ILE A 155 -29.98 13.15 1.55
C ILE A 155 -29.85 14.22 0.47
N SER A 156 -28.93 15.15 0.66
CA SER A 156 -28.55 16.14 -0.33
C SER A 156 -27.09 15.94 -0.74
N PHE A 157 -26.72 16.46 -1.91
CA PHE A 157 -25.39 16.27 -2.48
C PHE A 157 -24.78 17.62 -2.86
N GLY A 158 -23.46 17.70 -2.74
CA GLY A 158 -22.67 18.82 -3.24
C GLY A 158 -22.67 18.90 -4.76
N ALA A 159 -22.17 20.03 -5.29
CA ALA A 159 -22.24 20.32 -6.71
C ALA A 159 -21.46 19.35 -7.62
N ASN A 160 -20.50 18.58 -7.12
CA ASN A 160 -19.71 17.64 -7.93
C ASN A 160 -20.44 16.32 -8.18
N TYR A 161 -21.50 16.04 -7.44
CA TYR A 161 -22.37 14.90 -7.67
C TYR A 161 -23.36 15.25 -8.80
N LYS A 162 -23.43 14.39 -9.80
CA LYS A 162 -24.15 14.61 -11.07
C LYS A 162 -25.09 13.46 -11.39
N GLY A 163 -25.96 13.70 -12.37
CA GLY A 163 -27.00 12.78 -12.79
C GLY A 163 -28.34 13.05 -12.10
N ASP A 164 -29.24 12.07 -12.16
CA ASP A 164 -30.52 12.11 -11.46
C ASP A 164 -30.30 11.75 -9.99
N LEU A 165 -29.99 12.77 -9.19
CA LEU A 165 -29.69 12.59 -7.77
C LEU A 165 -30.92 12.05 -7.03
N PRO A 166 -30.75 11.08 -6.10
CA PRO A 166 -31.86 10.52 -5.37
C PRO A 166 -32.52 11.57 -4.47
N THR A 167 -33.84 11.56 -4.46
CA THR A 167 -34.68 12.39 -3.59
C THR A 167 -35.35 11.59 -2.47
N GLN A 168 -35.14 10.27 -2.46
CA GLN A 168 -35.70 9.37 -1.46
C GLN A 168 -35.09 9.64 -0.08
N THR A 169 -35.93 9.56 0.95
CA THR A 169 -35.48 9.64 2.34
C THR A 169 -35.05 8.28 2.86
N VAL A 170 -34.15 8.27 3.84
CA VAL A 170 -33.76 7.05 4.58
C VAL A 170 -34.39 7.02 5.96
N THR A 171 -34.68 5.81 6.45
CA THR A 171 -35.12 5.51 7.83
C THR A 171 -34.38 4.27 8.34
N SER A 172 -34.67 3.81 9.56
CA SER A 172 -34.12 2.56 10.11
C SER A 172 -34.58 1.30 9.38
N THR A 173 -35.57 1.40 8.48
CA THR A 173 -36.07 0.28 7.67
C THR A 173 -36.07 0.56 6.16
N ALA A 174 -35.85 1.82 5.75
CA ALA A 174 -35.76 2.22 4.35
C ALA A 174 -34.34 2.70 4.04
N TYR A 175 -33.54 1.85 3.38
CA TYR A 175 -32.12 2.15 3.15
C TYR A 175 -31.89 2.56 1.70
N LEU A 176 -30.93 3.45 1.48
CA LEU A 176 -30.53 3.89 0.15
C LEU A 176 -29.11 3.43 -0.13
N LEU A 177 -28.93 2.57 -1.14
CA LEU A 177 -27.61 2.26 -1.67
C LEU A 177 -27.31 3.23 -2.80
N VAL A 178 -26.17 3.90 -2.70
CA VAL A 178 -25.69 4.89 -3.67
C VAL A 178 -24.37 4.41 -4.27
N GLY A 179 -24.33 4.30 -5.60
CA GLY A 179 -23.11 4.11 -6.38
C GLY A 179 -22.53 5.44 -6.82
N LEU A 180 -21.26 5.67 -6.52
CA LEU A 180 -20.53 6.90 -6.83
C LEU A 180 -19.44 6.58 -7.85
N THR A 181 -19.67 6.90 -9.13
CA THR A 181 -18.71 6.65 -10.21
C THR A 181 -17.97 7.94 -10.58
N ALA A 182 -16.67 7.99 -10.31
CA ALA A 182 -15.85 9.17 -10.56
C ALA A 182 -15.42 9.23 -12.03
N TYR A 183 -16.10 10.04 -12.85
CA TYR A 183 -15.73 10.27 -14.25
C TYR A 183 -14.59 11.30 -14.38
N THR A 184 -14.64 12.36 -13.57
CA THR A 184 -13.53 13.31 -13.38
C THR A 184 -13.42 13.66 -11.90
N SER A 185 -12.43 14.45 -11.50
CA SER A 185 -12.27 14.92 -10.12
C SER A 185 -13.43 15.79 -9.62
N THR A 186 -14.25 16.33 -10.50
CA THR A 186 -15.41 17.18 -10.17
C THR A 186 -16.73 16.69 -10.77
N HIS A 187 -16.72 15.51 -11.39
CA HIS A 187 -17.90 14.87 -11.98
C HIS A 187 -18.03 13.45 -11.43
N ILE A 188 -18.84 13.31 -10.39
CA ILE A 188 -19.18 12.04 -9.76
C ILE A 188 -20.60 11.68 -10.16
N VAL A 189 -20.76 10.70 -11.04
CA VAL A 189 -22.08 10.20 -11.45
C VAL A 189 -22.67 9.40 -10.31
N VAL A 190 -23.85 9.79 -9.87
CA VAL A 190 -24.60 9.11 -8.81
C VAL A 190 -25.63 8.18 -9.44
N SER A 191 -25.61 6.92 -9.03
CA SER A 191 -26.70 5.98 -9.21
C SER A 191 -27.22 5.55 -7.86
N SER A 192 -28.51 5.20 -7.76
CA SER A 192 -29.09 4.81 -6.47
C SER A 192 -30.19 3.79 -6.63
N ILE A 193 -30.34 2.95 -5.61
CA ILE A 193 -31.46 2.02 -5.47
C ILE A 193 -31.91 1.98 -4.01
N LYS A 194 -33.23 1.87 -3.80
CA LYS A 194 -33.78 1.55 -2.48
C LYS A 194 -33.39 0.11 -2.15
N ALA A 195 -32.57 -0.07 -1.12
CA ALA A 195 -31.96 -1.35 -0.79
C ALA A 195 -32.85 -2.20 0.14
N LEU A 196 -33.65 -1.52 1.00
CA LEU A 196 -34.64 -2.06 1.92
C LEU A 196 -35.81 -1.06 1.98
#